data_AF-A0A420G174-F1
#
_entry.id   AF-A0A420G174-F1
#
_cell.length_a   1.000
_cell.length_b   1.000
_cell.length_c   1.000
_cell.angle_alpha   90.00
_cell.angle_beta   90.00
_cell.angle_gamma   90.00
#
_symmetry.space_group_name_H-M   'P 1'
#
loop_
_entity.id
_entity.type
_entity.pdbx_description
1 polymer ?
#
loop_
_entity_poly.entity_id
_entity_poly.type
_entity_poly.pdbx_seq_one_letter_code
_entity_poly.pdbx_strand_id
1 'polypeptide(L)'
;MENTLNIIEKYDLLVSTLNMILVPPKESGVLYEEKVRRSLEELEGDYYSFLNQTFIEELHQSNVISRNGVVLLIKIRSAIEDLDQFKWNVEDFLTDNNWYEIRNFVIKVFLSELK
;
A
#
# COMPACT_ATOMS: atom_id res chain seq x y z
N MET A 1 17.34 5.31 22.10
CA MET A 1 16.18 4.45 22.37
C MET A 1 15.65 4.03 21.02
N GLU A 2 15.78 2.76 20.66
CA GLU A 2 15.10 2.22 19.48
C GLU A 2 13.59 2.24 19.77
N ASN A 3 12.88 3.21 19.18
CA ASN A 3 11.42 3.18 19.18
C ASN A 3 10.99 2.00 18.30
N THR A 4 10.84 0.83 18.93
CA THR A 4 10.30 -0.34 18.25
C THR A 4 8.79 -0.14 18.17
N LEU A 5 8.27 0.07 16.96
CA LEU A 5 6.83 0.15 16.71
C LEU A 5 6.15 -1.10 17.27
N ASN A 6 5.03 -0.93 17.96
CA ASN A 6 4.23 -2.05 18.42
C ASN A 6 3.46 -2.68 17.22
N ILE A 7 2.94 -3.90 17.40
CA ILE A 7 2.30 -4.65 16.31
C ILE A 7 1.04 -3.95 15.77
N ILE A 8 0.29 -3.24 16.60
CA ILE A 8 -0.90 -2.49 16.18
C ILE A 8 -0.48 -1.29 15.32
N GLU A 9 0.54 -0.54 15.74
CA GLU A 9 1.10 0.57 14.96
C GLU A 9 1.64 0.09 13.62
N LYS A 10 2.33 -1.06 13.59
CA LYS A 10 2.80 -1.66 12.34
C LYS A 10 1.65 -1.99 11.38
N TYR A 11 0.58 -2.55 11.93
CA TYR A 11 -0.59 -2.87 11.14
C TYR A 11 -1.30 -1.61 10.62
N ASP A 12 -1.44 -0.57 11.43
CA ASP A 12 -2.03 0.70 11.01
C ASP A 12 -1.21 1.36 9.90
N LEU A 13 0.13 1.32 9.99
CA LEU A 13 1.03 1.78 8.94
C LEU A 13 0.85 0.98 7.64
N LEU A 14 0.78 -0.35 7.73
CA LEU A 14 0.47 -1.20 6.57
C LEU A 14 -0.85 -0.80 5.92
N VAL A 15 -1.92 -0.65 6.71
CA VAL A 15 -3.24 -0.26 6.21
C VAL A 15 -3.20 1.12 5.55
N SER A 16 -2.49 2.07 6.15
CA SER A 16 -2.27 3.41 5.59
C SER A 16 -1.57 3.34 4.22
N THR A 17 -0.47 2.61 4.13
CA THR A 17 0.26 2.39 2.86
C THR A 17 -0.64 1.76 1.80
N LEU A 18 -1.41 0.73 2.15
CA LEU A 18 -2.35 0.09 1.23
C LEU A 18 -3.43 1.06 0.74
N ASN A 19 -3.93 1.94 1.61
CA ASN A 19 -4.91 2.96 1.23
C ASN A 19 -4.35 3.99 0.26
N MET A 20 -3.06 4.32 0.31
CA MET A 20 -2.43 5.25 -0.65
C MET A 20 -2.38 4.68 -2.08
N ILE A 21 -2.34 3.35 -2.22
CA ILE A 21 -2.42 2.67 -3.52
C ILE A 21 -3.84 2.80 -4.12
N LEU A 22 -4.85 2.91 -3.28
CA LEU A 22 -6.22 3.12 -3.72
C LEU A 22 -6.41 4.55 -4.21
N VAL A 23 -7.38 4.73 -5.10
CA VAL A 23 -7.73 6.05 -5.62
C VAL A 23 -8.40 6.85 -4.49
N PRO A 24 -7.85 8.00 -4.07
CA PRO A 24 -8.44 8.76 -2.97
C PRO A 24 -9.83 9.30 -3.35
N PRO A 25 -10.75 9.48 -2.39
CA PRO A 25 -12.04 10.09 -2.68
C PRO A 25 -11.88 11.56 -3.06
N LYS A 26 -12.73 12.04 -3.97
CA LYS A 26 -12.85 13.46 -4.31
C LYS A 26 -13.43 14.23 -3.13
N GLU A 27 -12.83 15.37 -2.81
CA GLU A 27 -13.26 16.24 -1.73
C GLU A 27 -13.57 17.63 -2.26
N SER A 28 -14.60 18.27 -1.70
CA SER A 28 -14.99 19.62 -2.10
C SER A 28 -13.93 20.62 -1.67
N GLY A 29 -13.49 21.50 -2.58
CA GLY A 29 -12.49 22.52 -2.29
C GLY A 29 -11.04 22.06 -2.32
N VAL A 30 -10.77 20.79 -2.63
CA VAL A 30 -9.40 20.25 -2.79
C VAL A 30 -9.16 19.91 -4.26
N LEU A 31 -8.00 20.33 -4.80
CA LEU A 31 -7.59 19.92 -6.13
C LEU A 31 -7.29 18.42 -6.13
N TYR A 32 -8.07 17.66 -6.87
CA TYR A 32 -8.01 16.20 -6.87
C TYR A 32 -6.63 15.66 -7.28
N GLU A 33 -6.02 16.24 -8.30
CA GLU A 33 -4.68 15.86 -8.76
C GLU A 33 -3.61 16.08 -7.70
N GLU A 34 -3.71 17.14 -6.91
CA GLU A 34 -2.79 17.42 -5.80
C GLU A 34 -2.93 16.37 -4.69
N LYS A 35 -4.16 15.92 -4.41
CA LYS A 35 -4.39 14.85 -3.45
C LYS A 35 -3.77 13.53 -3.92
N VAL A 36 -3.95 13.18 -5.20
CA VAL A 36 -3.34 11.98 -5.79
C VAL A 36 -1.82 12.07 -5.77
N ARG A 37 -1.25 13.22 -6.13
CA ARG A 37 0.19 13.46 -6.12
C ARG A 37 0.80 13.22 -4.75
N ARG A 38 0.21 13.78 -3.69
CA ARG A 38 0.69 13.57 -2.32
C ARG A 38 0.64 12.11 -1.90
N SER A 39 -0.45 11.41 -2.22
CA SER A 39 -0.54 9.97 -1.94
C SER A 39 0.54 9.16 -2.66
N LEU A 40 0.90 9.53 -3.89
CA LEU A 40 2.00 8.89 -4.63
C LEU A 40 3.37 9.19 -3.99
N GLU A 41 3.63 10.44 -3.62
CA GLU A 41 4.89 10.87 -2.98
C GLU A 41 5.09 10.17 -1.63
N GLU A 42 4.04 10.04 -0.82
CA GLU A 42 4.08 9.29 0.44
C GLU A 42 4.27 7.79 0.18
N LEU A 43 3.52 7.22 -0.77
CA LEU A 43 3.61 5.80 -1.12
C LEU A 43 5.02 5.40 -1.56
N GLU A 44 5.73 6.24 -2.32
CA GLU A 44 7.08 5.96 -2.82
C GLU A 44 8.08 5.66 -1.68
N GLY A 45 7.92 6.31 -0.52
CA GLY A 45 8.72 6.01 0.67
C GLY A 45 8.14 4.86 1.51
N ASP A 46 6.82 4.87 1.69
CA ASP A 46 6.12 3.97 2.59
C ASP A 46 6.18 2.51 2.13
N TYR A 47 6.10 2.25 0.83
CA TYR A 47 6.06 0.87 0.33
C TYR A 47 7.36 0.10 0.63
N TYR A 48 8.53 0.77 0.58
CA TYR A 48 9.81 0.14 0.96
C TYR A 48 9.87 -0.20 2.45
N SER A 49 9.18 0.57 3.28
CA SER A 49 9.25 0.46 4.74
C SER A 49 8.18 -0.47 5.31
N PHE A 50 6.97 -0.45 4.77
CA PHE A 50 5.80 -1.11 5.37
C PHE A 50 5.28 -2.31 4.56
N LEU A 51 5.72 -2.47 3.30
CA LEU A 51 5.49 -3.68 2.51
C LEU A 51 6.72 -4.59 2.44
N ASN A 52 7.80 -4.32 3.20
CA ASN A 52 8.96 -5.21 3.17
C ASN A 52 8.69 -6.56 3.85
N GLN A 53 9.51 -7.55 3.47
CA GLN A 53 9.36 -8.94 3.90
C GLN A 53 9.38 -9.07 5.43
N THR A 54 10.36 -8.45 6.08
CA THR A 54 10.52 -8.52 7.54
C THR A 54 9.30 -7.97 8.26
N PHE A 55 8.82 -6.80 7.83
CA PHE A 55 7.65 -6.14 8.41
C PHE A 55 6.38 -7.00 8.28
N ILE A 56 6.17 -7.58 7.10
CA ILE A 56 5.03 -8.47 6.83
C ILE A 56 5.12 -9.75 7.66
N GLU A 57 6.30 -10.36 7.78
CA GLU A 57 6.51 -11.58 8.57
C GLU A 57 6.23 -11.36 10.06
N GLU A 58 6.61 -10.22 10.63
CA GLU A 58 6.32 -9.87 12.02
C GLU A 58 4.80 -9.78 12.28
N LEU A 59 4.05 -9.18 11.36
CA LEU A 59 2.58 -9.13 11.44
C LEU A 59 1.97 -10.53 11.37
N HIS A 60 2.52 -11.40 10.53
CA HIS A 60 2.06 -12.79 10.41
C HIS A 60 2.37 -13.62 11.66
N GLN A 61 3.58 -13.53 12.19
CA GLN A 61 3.98 -14.22 13.43
C GLN A 61 3.14 -13.78 14.64
N SER A 62 2.65 -12.54 14.60
CA SER A 62 1.74 -11.99 15.60
C SER A 62 0.26 -12.35 15.36
N ASN A 63 -0.02 -13.19 14.36
CA ASN A 63 -1.37 -13.61 13.94
C ASN A 63 -2.32 -12.47 13.54
N VAL A 64 -1.78 -11.31 13.14
CA VAL A 64 -2.59 -10.18 12.66
C VAL A 64 -3.00 -10.36 11.21
N ILE A 65 -2.13 -10.97 10.41
CA ILE A 65 -2.42 -11.33 9.02
C ILE A 65 -2.23 -12.83 8.80
N SER A 66 -3.04 -13.39 7.93
CA SER A 66 -2.97 -14.79 7.53
C SER A 66 -1.79 -15.06 6.59
N ARG A 67 -1.46 -16.34 6.40
CA ARG A 67 -0.47 -16.75 5.39
C ARG A 67 -0.88 -16.32 3.97
N ASN A 68 -2.19 -16.28 3.68
CA ASN A 68 -2.69 -15.78 2.40
C ASN A 68 -2.48 -14.27 2.27
N GLY A 69 -2.73 -13.52 3.35
CA GLY A 69 -2.42 -12.09 3.44
C GLY A 69 -0.96 -11.79 3.11
N VAL A 70 -0.02 -12.55 3.70
CA VAL A 70 1.41 -12.45 3.36
C VAL A 70 1.66 -12.59 1.86
N VAL A 71 1.08 -13.63 1.23
CA VAL A 71 1.26 -13.87 -0.21
C VAL A 71 0.72 -12.72 -1.05
N LEU A 72 -0.42 -12.13 -0.68
CA LEU A 72 -0.99 -10.99 -1.39
C LEU A 72 -0.16 -9.73 -1.22
N LEU A 73 0.33 -9.44 0.00
CA LEU A 73 1.17 -8.28 0.29
C LEU A 73 2.50 -8.33 -0.46
N ILE A 74 3.13 -9.50 -0.54
CA ILE A 74 4.36 -9.68 -1.33
C ILE A 74 4.10 -9.49 -2.83
N LYS A 75 2.94 -9.95 -3.34
CA LYS A 75 2.57 -9.67 -4.73
C LYS A 75 2.36 -8.19 -5.01
N ILE A 76 1.75 -7.45 -4.08
CA ILE A 76 1.59 -6.00 -4.18
C ILE A 76 2.97 -5.34 -4.25
N ARG A 77 3.88 -5.68 -3.32
CA ARG A 77 5.24 -5.16 -3.32
C ARG A 77 5.96 -5.43 -4.64
N SER A 78 6.00 -6.68 -5.09
CA SER A 78 6.70 -7.02 -6.34
C SER A 78 6.09 -6.30 -7.54
N ALA A 79 4.76 -6.18 -7.61
CA ALA A 79 4.11 -5.45 -8.70
C ALA A 79 4.43 -3.94 -8.69
N ILE A 80 4.64 -3.34 -7.51
CA ILE A 80 5.10 -1.95 -7.37
C ILE A 80 6.59 -1.83 -7.77
N GLU A 81 7.45 -2.76 -7.34
CA GLU A 81 8.88 -2.78 -7.70
C GLU A 81 9.09 -2.97 -9.22
N ASP A 82 8.19 -3.70 -9.88
CA ASP A 82 8.21 -3.93 -11.33
C ASP A 82 7.64 -2.75 -12.15
N LEU A 83 7.08 -1.71 -11.51
CA LEU A 83 6.64 -0.51 -12.23
C LEU A 83 7.84 0.27 -12.76
N ASP A 84 7.74 0.70 -14.02
CA ASP A 84 8.64 1.71 -14.57
C ASP A 84 8.56 2.99 -13.72
N GLN A 85 9.72 3.56 -13.36
CA GLN A 85 9.81 4.80 -12.60
C GLN A 85 9.02 5.94 -13.25
N PHE A 86 8.90 5.97 -14.58
CA PHE A 86 8.11 6.98 -15.28
C PHE A 86 6.60 6.88 -15.01
N LYS A 87 6.09 5.74 -14.53
CA LYS A 87 4.67 5.52 -14.19
C LYS A 87 4.28 6.07 -12.81
N TRP A 88 5.22 6.62 -12.05
CA TRP A 88 4.97 7.25 -10.75
C TRP A 88 4.50 8.70 -10.90
N ASN A 89 3.39 8.89 -11.60
CA ASN A 89 2.76 10.18 -11.80
C ASN A 89 1.23 10.07 -11.73
N VAL A 90 0.56 11.21 -11.60
CA VAL A 90 -0.89 11.28 -11.40
C VAL A 90 -1.68 10.67 -12.56
N GLU A 91 -1.24 10.89 -13.80
CA GLU A 91 -1.95 10.41 -15.00
C GLU A 91 -1.90 8.89 -15.09
N ASP A 92 -0.70 8.31 -15.00
CA ASP A 92 -0.51 6.86 -15.04
C ASP A 92 -1.13 6.19 -13.82
N PHE A 93 -1.00 6.77 -12.61
CA PHE A 93 -1.69 6.24 -11.45
C PHE A 93 -3.19 6.08 -11.73
N LEU A 94 -3.84 7.08 -12.30
CA LEU A 94 -5.28 7.03 -12.53
C LEU A 94 -5.71 6.15 -13.73
N THR A 95 -4.84 5.92 -14.71
CA THR A 95 -5.25 5.36 -16.01
C THR A 95 -4.51 4.10 -16.45
N ASP A 96 -3.33 3.82 -15.91
CA ASP A 96 -2.49 2.69 -16.29
C ASP A 96 -3.03 1.35 -15.75
N ASN A 97 -2.93 0.31 -16.59
CA ASN A 97 -3.42 -1.02 -16.27
C ASN A 97 -2.62 -1.70 -15.13
N ASN A 98 -1.32 -1.43 -15.00
CA ASN A 98 -0.53 -2.02 -13.91
C ASN A 98 -1.00 -1.46 -12.56
N TRP A 99 -1.22 -0.15 -12.47
CA TRP A 99 -1.81 0.47 -11.27
C TRP A 99 -3.20 -0.08 -10.95
N TYR A 100 -4.03 -0.33 -11.97
CA TYR A 100 -5.32 -1.00 -11.78
C TYR A 100 -5.17 -2.42 -11.22
N GLU A 101 -4.24 -3.22 -11.72
CA GLU A 101 -3.97 -4.57 -11.22
C GLU A 101 -3.46 -4.56 -9.78
N ILE A 102 -2.56 -3.64 -9.44
CA ILE A 102 -2.05 -3.47 -8.06
C ILE A 102 -3.21 -3.18 -7.11
N ARG A 103 -4.13 -2.27 -7.47
CA ARG A 103 -5.34 -1.98 -6.67
C ARG A 103 -6.22 -3.20 -6.48
N ASN A 104 -6.37 -4.05 -7.49
CA ASN A 104 -7.14 -5.28 -7.35
C ASN A 104 -6.51 -6.24 -6.33
N PHE A 105 -5.19 -6.29 -6.21
CA PHE A 105 -4.54 -7.04 -5.14
C PHE A 105 -4.80 -6.41 -3.77
N VAL A 106 -4.70 -5.08 -3.65
CA VAL A 106 -5.01 -4.37 -2.40
C VAL A 106 -6.44 -4.64 -1.95
N ILE A 107 -7.42 -4.56 -2.85
CA ILE A 107 -8.83 -4.87 -2.54
C ILE A 107 -8.98 -6.32 -2.05
N LYS A 108 -8.25 -7.28 -2.63
CA LYS A 108 -8.26 -8.67 -2.16
C LYS A 108 -7.71 -8.81 -0.74
N VAL A 109 -6.66 -8.05 -0.39
CA VAL A 109 -6.14 -8.00 1.00
C VAL A 109 -7.21 -7.48 1.94
N PHE A 110 -7.85 -6.35 1.61
CA PHE A 110 -8.94 -5.82 2.43
C PHE A 110 -10.07 -6.84 2.61
N LEU A 111 -10.48 -7.54 1.55
CA LEU A 111 -11.55 -8.53 1.63
C LEU A 111 -11.18 -9.81 2.38
N SER A 112 -9.89 -10.20 2.43
CA SER A 112 -9.45 -11.44 3.07
C SER A 112 -8.95 -11.27 4.50
N GLU A 113 -8.28 -10.16 4.79
CA GLU A 113 -7.63 -9.91 6.09
C GLU A 113 -8.39 -8.91 6.97
N LEU A 114 -9.16 -8.00 6.37
CA LEU A 114 -9.73 -6.83 7.05
C LEU A 114 -11.26 -6.98 7.10
N LYS A 115 -11.75 -7.76 8.08
CA LYS A 115 -13.18 -7.94 8.38
C LYS A 115 -13.69 -6.94 9.40
#